data_AF-A0A970UBA1-F1
#
_entry.id   AF-A0A970UBA1-F1
#
_cell.length_a   1.000
_cell.length_b   1.000
_cell.length_c   1.000
_cell.angle_alpha   90.00
_cell.angle_beta   90.00
_cell.angle_gamma   90.00
#
_symmetry.space_group_name_H-M   'P 1'
#
loop_
_entity.id
_entity.type
_entity.pdbx_description
1 polymer ?
#
loop_
_entity_poly.entity_id
_entity_poly.type
_entity_poly.pdbx_seq_one_letter_code
_entity_poly.pdbx_strand_id
1 'polypeptide(L)'
;ALVSYFYGKIRSVFNFHQIYIITFGMMGGGYLLVSFIDSYAGIMAGLLFAGLGTGLLMPNTNQWLITMAPVEQRGRQVGRLNFAVYAGQFLSPLVVQPIVHLGGIKMVFCISGILMVALALYFFYLNRSFLQIHS
;
A
#
# COMPACT_ATOMS: atom_id res chain seq x y z
N ALA A 1 -12.45 -1.67 -11.91
CA ALA A 1 -13.84 -2.09 -12.19
C ALA A 1 -14.24 -3.31 -11.34
N LEU A 2 -13.61 -4.48 -11.49
CA LEU A 2 -13.95 -5.69 -10.70
C LEU A 2 -13.70 -5.56 -9.18
N VAL A 3 -12.58 -4.94 -8.77
CA VAL A 3 -12.25 -4.73 -7.34
C VAL A 3 -13.24 -3.76 -6.66
N SER A 4 -13.77 -2.80 -7.40
CA SER A 4 -14.72 -1.80 -6.90
C SER A 4 -16.10 -2.37 -6.59
N TYR A 5 -16.49 -3.48 -7.21
CA TYR A 5 -17.78 -4.13 -6.95
C TYR A 5 -17.80 -4.91 -5.63
N PHE A 6 -16.66 -5.50 -5.23
CA PHE A 6 -16.52 -6.20 -3.95
C PHE A 6 -16.36 -5.28 -2.74
N TYR A 7 -16.14 -3.99 -2.98
CA TYR A 7 -15.85 -3.00 -1.94
C TYR A 7 -17.02 -2.77 -0.97
N GLY A 8 -18.26 -2.94 -1.43
CA GLY A 8 -19.45 -2.78 -0.59
C GLY A 8 -19.61 -3.84 0.50
N LYS A 9 -19.11 -5.07 0.27
CA LYS A 9 -19.33 -6.22 1.17
C LYS A 9 -18.21 -6.44 2.19
N ILE A 10 -17.00 -5.92 1.93
CA ILE A 10 -15.85 -5.98 2.85
C ILE A 10 -15.90 -4.90 3.96
N ARG A 11 -16.69 -3.84 3.72
CA ARG A 11 -16.76 -2.62 4.55
C ARG A 11 -17.37 -2.83 5.94
N SER A 12 -18.03 -3.96 6.23
CA SER A 12 -18.72 -4.19 7.51
C SER A 12 -17.96 -5.03 8.54
N VAL A 13 -16.71 -5.45 8.25
CA VAL A 13 -16.01 -6.43 9.12
C VAL A 13 -14.57 -6.03 9.49
N PHE A 14 -13.88 -5.18 8.73
CA PHE A 14 -12.44 -4.92 8.92
C PHE A 14 -12.11 -3.53 9.50
N ASN A 15 -11.27 -3.51 10.54
CA ASN A 15 -10.68 -2.29 11.08
C ASN A 15 -9.74 -1.65 10.04
N PHE A 16 -9.72 -0.32 9.94
CA PHE A 16 -8.86 0.43 9.00
C PHE A 16 -7.40 -0.08 8.97
N HIS A 17 -6.85 -0.40 10.16
CA HIS A 17 -5.50 -0.94 10.32
C HIS A 17 -5.30 -2.32 9.67
N GLN A 18 -6.30 -3.21 9.74
CA GLN A 18 -6.22 -4.55 9.15
C GLN A 18 -6.15 -4.50 7.62
N ILE A 19 -6.84 -3.54 7.00
CA ILE A 19 -6.80 -3.34 5.55
C ILE A 19 -5.39 -2.92 5.12
N TYR A 20 -4.73 -2.00 5.85
CA TYR A 20 -3.36 -1.62 5.56
C TYR A 20 -2.37 -2.77 5.72
N ILE A 21 -2.52 -3.62 6.75
CA ILE A 21 -1.66 -4.80 6.95
C ILE A 21 -1.80 -5.76 5.77
N ILE A 22 -3.03 -6.06 5.35
CA ILE A 22 -3.28 -6.96 4.22
C ILE A 22 -2.73 -6.36 2.92
N THR A 23 -3.03 -5.09 2.64
CA THR A 23 -2.56 -4.42 1.42
C THR A 23 -1.03 -4.37 1.35
N PHE A 24 -0.36 -3.90 2.39
CA PHE A 24 1.10 -3.81 2.39
C PHE A 24 1.76 -5.19 2.40
N GLY A 25 1.16 -6.18 3.08
CA GLY A 25 1.62 -7.57 3.02
C GLY A 25 1.52 -8.15 1.60
N MET A 26 0.40 -7.94 0.90
CA MET A 26 0.22 -8.39 -0.48
C MET A 26 1.18 -7.70 -1.45
N MET A 27 1.36 -6.37 -1.33
CA MET A 27 2.32 -5.62 -2.14
C MET A 27 3.76 -6.08 -1.87
N GLY A 28 4.13 -6.23 -0.61
CA GLY A 28 5.45 -6.70 -0.20
C GLY A 28 5.77 -8.09 -0.74
N GLY A 29 4.85 -9.04 -0.55
CA GLY A 29 4.98 -10.39 -1.08
C GLY A 29 5.07 -10.43 -2.60
N GLY A 30 4.23 -9.65 -3.30
CA GLY A 30 4.24 -9.57 -4.77
C GLY A 30 5.54 -8.98 -5.33
N TYR A 31 6.08 -7.92 -4.72
CA TYR A 31 7.35 -7.32 -5.14
C TYR A 31 8.56 -8.20 -4.85
N LEU A 32 8.58 -8.90 -3.71
CA LEU A 32 9.63 -9.89 -3.42
C LEU A 32 9.59 -11.03 -4.44
N LEU A 33 8.40 -11.52 -4.79
CA LEU A 33 8.23 -12.58 -5.79
C LEU A 33 8.78 -12.13 -7.16
N VAL A 34 8.48 -10.90 -7.58
CA VAL A 34 9.05 -10.30 -8.81
C VAL A 34 10.58 -10.15 -8.75
N SER A 35 11.14 -9.91 -7.57
CA SER A 35 12.59 -9.79 -7.42
C SER A 35 13.34 -11.11 -7.59
N PHE A 36 12.76 -12.24 -7.19
CA PHE A 36 13.43 -13.55 -7.21
C PHE A 36 13.08 -14.40 -8.43
N ILE A 37 11.94 -14.15 -9.10
CA ILE A 37 11.49 -14.97 -10.22
C ILE A 37 11.83 -14.32 -11.57
N ASP A 38 12.53 -15.07 -12.42
CA ASP A 38 12.88 -14.65 -13.79
C ASP A 38 11.86 -15.06 -14.86
N SER A 39 10.94 -15.97 -14.52
CA SER A 39 9.88 -16.39 -15.44
C SER A 39 8.85 -15.28 -15.63
N TYR A 40 8.52 -14.98 -16.89
CA TYR A 40 7.48 -14.01 -17.26
C TYR A 40 6.15 -14.27 -16.55
N ALA A 41 5.74 -15.53 -16.45
CA ALA A 41 4.51 -15.92 -15.75
C ALA A 41 4.58 -15.62 -14.24
N GLY A 42 5.75 -15.80 -13.61
CA GLY A 42 5.94 -15.48 -12.21
C GLY A 42 5.93 -13.98 -11.93
N ILE A 43 6.55 -13.18 -12.81
CA ILE A 43 6.49 -11.72 -12.72
C ILE A 43 5.05 -11.23 -12.85
N MET A 44 4.29 -11.76 -13.82
CA MET A 44 2.86 -11.44 -13.98
C MET A 44 2.06 -11.80 -12.72
N ALA A 45 2.27 -12.98 -12.14
CA ALA A 45 1.59 -13.40 -10.92
C ALA A 45 1.92 -12.49 -9.73
N GLY A 46 3.19 -12.11 -9.55
CA GLY A 46 3.60 -11.18 -8.49
C GLY A 46 3.02 -9.78 -8.66
N LEU A 47 2.97 -9.27 -9.89
CA LEU A 47 2.33 -7.98 -10.20
C LEU A 47 0.82 -8.02 -9.99
N LEU A 48 0.14 -9.10 -10.36
CA LEU A 48 -1.28 -9.29 -10.07
C LEU A 48 -1.54 -9.28 -8.56
N PHE A 49 -0.71 -9.99 -7.80
CA PHE A 49 -0.83 -10.06 -6.34
C PHE A 49 -0.60 -8.69 -5.68
N ALA A 50 0.42 -7.95 -6.11
CA ALA A 50 0.67 -6.58 -5.65
C ALA A 50 -0.45 -5.60 -6.08
N GLY A 51 -0.99 -5.78 -7.29
CA GLY A 51 -2.09 -4.99 -7.85
C GLY A 51 -3.41 -5.14 -7.07
N LEU A 52 -3.70 -6.34 -6.58
CA LEU A 52 -4.85 -6.58 -5.70
C LEU A 52 -4.72 -5.81 -4.39
N GLY A 53 -3.51 -5.76 -3.81
CA GLY A 53 -3.22 -4.98 -2.61
C GLY A 53 -3.48 -3.47 -2.82
N THR A 54 -2.93 -2.91 -3.90
CA THR A 54 -3.08 -1.48 -4.25
C THR A 54 -4.54 -1.10 -4.52
N GLY A 55 -5.31 -1.98 -5.16
CA GLY A 55 -6.74 -1.77 -5.39
C GLY A 55 -7.57 -1.60 -4.10
N LEU A 56 -7.08 -2.15 -2.99
CA LEU A 56 -7.69 -2.00 -1.66
C LEU A 56 -7.20 -0.74 -0.91
N LEU A 57 -6.11 -0.09 -1.32
CA LEU A 57 -5.58 1.08 -0.60
C LEU A 57 -6.40 2.35 -0.85
N MET A 58 -6.76 2.58 -2.11
CA MET A 58 -7.28 3.87 -2.57
C MET A 58 -8.65 4.25 -1.97
N PRO A 59 -9.64 3.34 -1.89
CA PRO A 59 -10.92 3.69 -1.28
C PRO A 59 -10.84 3.75 0.25
N ASN A 60 -9.98 2.92 0.88
CA ASN A 60 -9.78 2.93 2.32
C ASN A 60 -9.20 4.28 2.79
N THR A 61 -8.18 4.80 2.08
CA THR A 61 -7.54 6.08 2.41
C THR A 61 -8.50 7.25 2.28
N ASN A 62 -9.24 7.32 1.16
CA ASN A 62 -10.23 8.38 0.95
C ASN A 62 -11.35 8.33 1.98
N GLN A 63 -11.83 7.14 2.32
CA GLN A 63 -12.89 6.98 3.29
C GLN A 63 -12.45 7.35 4.71
N TRP A 64 -11.25 6.91 5.12
CA TRP A 64 -10.68 7.23 6.43
C TRP A 64 -10.52 8.74 6.62
N LEU A 65 -10.03 9.42 5.59
CA LEU A 65 -9.86 10.87 5.58
C LEU A 65 -11.18 11.62 5.72
N ILE A 66 -12.23 11.16 5.02
CA ILE A 66 -13.57 11.77 5.09
C ILE A 66 -14.22 11.54 6.46
N THR A 67 -13.98 10.39 7.10
CA THR A 67 -14.51 10.10 8.45
C THR A 67 -13.81 10.89 9.56
N MET A 68 -12.54 11.25 9.39
CA MET A 68 -11.78 11.99 10.41
C MET A 68 -11.80 13.52 10.22
N ALA A 69 -12.04 14.02 9.01
CA ALA A 69 -11.97 15.46 8.73
C ALA A 69 -13.33 16.18 8.93
N PRO A 70 -13.34 17.30 9.68
CA PRO A 70 -14.48 18.25 9.73
C PRO A 70 -14.85 18.71 8.32
N VAL A 71 -16.14 18.94 8.08
CA VAL A 71 -16.69 19.22 6.74
C VAL A 71 -15.97 20.40 6.07
N GLU A 72 -15.61 21.44 6.81
CA GLU A 72 -14.92 22.62 6.28
C GLU A 72 -13.46 22.35 5.86
N GLN A 73 -12.81 21.32 6.40
CA GLN A 73 -11.38 21.04 6.17
C GLN A 73 -11.11 19.85 5.23
N ARG A 74 -12.15 19.10 4.84
CA ARG A 74 -12.03 17.93 3.94
C ARG A 74 -11.27 18.25 2.65
N GLY A 75 -11.59 19.36 1.99
CA GLY A 75 -10.91 19.79 0.76
C GLY A 75 -9.41 20.05 0.97
N ARG A 76 -9.03 20.66 2.11
CA ARG A 76 -7.63 20.93 2.46
C ARG A 76 -6.86 19.64 2.77
N GLN A 77 -7.48 18.69 3.48
CA GLN A 77 -6.84 17.41 3.79
C GLN A 77 -6.66 16.53 2.54
N VAL A 78 -7.67 16.47 1.67
CA VAL A 78 -7.57 15.78 0.37
C VAL A 78 -6.50 16.43 -0.49
N GLY A 79 -6.43 17.78 -0.50
CA GLY A 79 -5.37 18.52 -1.20
C GLY A 79 -3.96 18.15 -0.71
N ARG A 80 -3.75 18.05 0.61
CA ARG A 80 -2.48 17.63 1.20
C ARG A 80 -2.13 16.17 0.87
N LEU A 81 -3.10 15.27 0.91
CA LEU A 81 -2.92 13.87 0.52
C LEU A 81 -2.50 13.76 -0.95
N ASN A 82 -3.23 14.43 -1.86
CA ASN A 82 -2.92 14.41 -3.28
C ASN A 82 -1.53 15.02 -3.55
N PHE A 83 -1.21 16.14 -2.89
CA PHE A 83 0.12 16.72 -2.98
C PHE A 83 1.20 15.71 -2.56
N ALA A 84 1.03 15.03 -1.42
CA ALA A 84 1.98 14.02 -0.96
C ALA A 84 2.11 12.84 -1.95
N VAL A 85 0.99 12.37 -2.52
CA VAL A 85 0.98 11.29 -3.53
C VAL A 85 1.73 11.71 -4.79
N TYR A 86 1.42 12.88 -5.35
CA TYR A 86 2.08 13.38 -6.55
C TYR A 86 3.55 13.73 -6.30
N ALA A 87 3.88 14.29 -5.14
CA ALA A 87 5.26 14.51 -4.74
C ALA A 87 6.04 13.19 -4.67
N GLY A 88 5.44 12.14 -4.10
CA GLY A 88 6.03 10.80 -4.08
C GLY A 88 6.24 10.24 -5.49
N GLN A 89 5.27 10.39 -6.39
CA GLN A 89 5.39 9.96 -7.79
C GLN A 89 6.49 10.72 -8.54
N PHE A 90 6.64 12.02 -8.28
CA PHE A 90 7.67 12.85 -8.87
C PHE A 90 9.07 12.51 -8.35
N LEU A 91 9.20 12.28 -7.04
CA LEU A 91 10.47 11.93 -6.39
C LEU A 91 10.89 10.48 -6.64
N SER A 92 9.93 9.58 -6.89
CA SER A 92 10.19 8.15 -7.13
C SER A 92 11.28 7.88 -8.16
N PRO A 93 11.22 8.39 -9.42
CA PRO A 93 12.26 8.14 -10.41
C PRO A 93 13.63 8.68 -10.01
N LEU A 94 13.70 9.78 -9.24
CA LEU A 94 14.96 10.36 -8.76
C LEU A 94 15.66 9.43 -7.74
N VAL A 95 14.89 8.72 -6.93
CA VAL A 95 15.41 7.71 -5.98
C VAL A 95 15.63 6.36 -6.66
N VAL A 96 14.74 5.97 -7.58
CA VAL A 96 14.78 4.65 -8.24
C VAL A 96 15.91 4.56 -9.27
N GLN A 97 16.18 5.61 -10.05
CA GLN A 97 17.24 5.60 -11.07
C GLN A 97 18.62 5.16 -10.56
N PRO A 98 19.18 5.72 -9.46
CA PRO A 98 20.49 5.29 -8.96
C PRO A 98 20.47 3.83 -8.49
N ILE A 99 19.36 3.37 -7.90
CA ILE A 99 19.21 1.98 -7.46
C ILE A 99 19.21 1.03 -8.66
N VAL A 100 18.50 1.39 -9.73
CA VAL A 100 18.52 0.62 -10.99
C VAL A 100 19.93 0.57 -11.58
N HIS A 101 20.68 1.66 -11.51
CA HIS A 101 22.06 1.68 -12.04
C HIS A 101 23.00 0.76 -11.25
N LEU A 102 22.80 0.64 -9.94
CA LEU A 102 23.65 -0.19 -9.06
C LEU A 102 23.29 -1.68 -9.09
N GLY A 103 22.00 -2.03 -9.12
CA GLY A 103 21.56 -3.42 -8.97
C GLY A 103 20.39 -3.83 -9.87
N GLY A 104 20.09 -3.03 -10.89
CA GLY A 104 19.01 -3.29 -11.83
C GLY A 104 17.61 -3.15 -11.21
N ILE A 105 16.60 -3.48 -12.02
CA ILE A 105 15.21 -3.32 -11.61
C ILE A 105 14.79 -4.30 -10.51
N LYS A 106 15.42 -5.49 -10.44
CA LYS A 106 15.16 -6.48 -9.40
C LYS A 106 15.48 -5.92 -8.01
N MET A 107 16.59 -5.18 -7.86
CA MET A 107 16.96 -4.57 -6.59
C MET A 107 15.92 -3.55 -6.11
N VAL A 108 15.32 -2.78 -7.03
CA VAL A 108 14.23 -1.84 -6.71
C VAL A 108 13.02 -2.59 -6.16
N PHE A 109 12.62 -3.69 -6.81
CA PHE A 109 11.51 -4.53 -6.34
C PHE A 109 11.83 -5.20 -5.00
N CYS A 110 13.07 -5.64 -4.77
CA CYS A 110 13.49 -6.19 -3.49
C CYS A 110 13.36 -5.17 -2.35
N ILE A 111 13.96 -3.99 -2.52
CA ILE A 111 13.94 -2.91 -1.52
C ILE A 111 12.50 -2.47 -1.26
N SER A 112 11.71 -2.29 -2.33
CA SER A 112 10.29 -1.91 -2.21
C SER A 112 9.48 -2.99 -1.49
N GLY A 113 9.75 -4.27 -1.78
CA GLY A 113 9.11 -5.40 -1.13
C GLY A 113 9.40 -5.45 0.38
N ILE A 114 10.67 -5.31 0.75
CA ILE A 114 11.10 -5.25 2.16
C ILE A 114 10.44 -4.06 2.88
N LEU A 115 10.43 -2.88 2.26
CA LEU A 115 9.82 -1.68 2.83
C LEU A 115 8.31 -1.89 3.09
N MET A 116 7.60 -2.47 2.13
CA MET A 116 6.17 -2.76 2.28
C MET A 116 5.90 -3.79 3.38
N VAL A 117 6.71 -4.85 3.49
CA VAL A 117 6.59 -5.82 4.59
C VAL A 117 6.87 -5.16 5.94
N ALA A 118 7.89 -4.30 6.03
CA ALA A 118 8.19 -3.56 7.26
C ALA A 118 7.02 -2.65 7.68
N LEU A 119 6.37 -1.96 6.72
CA LEU A 119 5.17 -1.18 6.99
C LEU A 119 4.01 -2.07 7.46
N ALA A 120 3.80 -3.23 6.84
CA ALA A 120 2.77 -4.17 7.27
C ALA A 120 2.99 -4.62 8.72
N LEU A 121 4.23 -4.93 9.11
CA LEU A 121 4.60 -5.29 10.48
C LEU A 121 4.41 -4.13 11.46
N TYR A 122 4.77 -2.91 11.06
CA TYR A 122 4.56 -1.70 11.86
C TYR A 122 3.08 -1.47 12.15
N PHE A 123 2.22 -1.54 11.12
CA PHE A 123 0.77 -1.43 11.31
C PHE A 123 0.19 -2.59 12.13
N PHE A 124 0.74 -3.80 12.01
CA PHE A 124 0.36 -4.94 12.84
C PHE A 124 0.68 -4.71 14.32
N TYR A 125 1.84 -4.13 14.63
CA TYR A 125 2.22 -3.77 16.00
C TYR A 125 1.29 -2.70 16.58
N LEU A 126 1.01 -1.63 15.83
CA LEU A 126 0.07 -0.57 16.24
C LEU A 126 -1.35 -1.09 16.49
N ASN A 127 -1.82 -2.05 15.67
CA ASN A 127 -3.13 -2.66 15.85
C ASN A 127 -3.21 -3.46 17.17
N ARG A 128 -2.11 -4.13 17.57
CA ARG A 128 -2.05 -4.84 18.86
C ARG A 128 -2.03 -3.89 20.05
N SER A 129 -1.30 -2.78 19.99
CA SER A 129 -1.26 -1.81 21.10
C SER A 129 -2.62 -1.14 21.31
N PHE A 130 -3.38 -0.87 20.24
CA PHE A 130 -4.70 -0.26 20.36
C PHE A 130 -5.73 -1.19 21.04
N LEU A 131 -5.63 -2.51 20.80
CA LEU A 131 -6.50 -3.51 21.42
C LEU A 131 -6.19 -3.77 22.90
N GLN A 132 -4.96 -3.50 23.36
CA GLN A 132 -4.57 -3.67 24.77
C GLN A 132 -4.95 -2.48 25.67
N ILE A 133 -5.23 -1.30 25.11
CA ILE A 133 -5.55 -0.09 25.90
C ILE A 133 -7.06 0.01 26.21
N HIS A 134 -7.90 -0.80 25.55
CA HIS A 134 -9.37 -0.78 25.70
C HIS A 134 -9.96 -2.06 26.32
N SER A 135 -9.13 -2.90 26.96
CA SER A 135 -9.55 -4.05 27.79
C SER A 135 -9.30 -3.76 29.26
#